data_AF-A0A8S0VJL9-F1
#
_entry.id   AF-A0A8S0VJL9-F1
#
_cell.length_a   1.000
_cell.length_b   1.000
_cell.length_c   1.000
_cell.angle_alpha   90.00
_cell.angle_beta   90.00
_cell.angle_gamma   90.00
#
_symmetry.space_group_name_H-M   'P 1'
#
loop_
_entity.id
_entity.type
_entity.pdbx_description
1 polymer ?
#
loop_
_entity_poly.entity_id
_entity_poly.type
_entity_poly.pdbx_seq_one_letter_code
_entity_poly.pdbx_strand_id
1 'polypeptide(L)'
;MDLSPHVLIPMHGRVNMWPKHMLCGYLKNRRNRESTILKAIKGGGKTLFDIVAYTYADVDSNLWLPAASNVRLHVDHLAQQDKFPKVALVYLSSLIFACPILHTLFFMSYFAFLYVYAFVLCKL
;
A
#
# COMPACT_ATOMS: atom_id res chain seq x y z
N MET A 1 14.49 2.13 -17.08
CA MET A 1 13.13 2.43 -17.59
C MET A 1 13.21 2.46 -19.09
N ASP A 2 12.84 1.36 -19.76
CA ASP A 2 13.14 1.14 -21.18
C ASP A 2 12.24 1.94 -22.14
N LEU A 3 10.95 2.06 -21.83
CA LEU A 3 9.98 2.65 -22.78
C LEU A 3 10.15 4.16 -23.06
N SER A 4 10.87 4.91 -22.22
CA SER A 4 11.14 6.36 -22.36
C SER A 4 10.05 7.22 -23.06
N PRO A 5 8.77 7.18 -22.62
CA PRO A 5 7.71 7.89 -23.32
C PRO A 5 7.82 9.42 -23.13
N HIS A 6 7.32 10.18 -24.10
CA HIS A 6 7.26 11.65 -24.04
C HIS A 6 5.97 12.16 -23.37
N VAL A 7 4.88 11.40 -23.47
CA VAL A 7 3.57 11.77 -22.91
C VAL A 7 2.94 10.54 -22.26
N LEU A 8 2.24 10.75 -21.15
CA LEU A 8 1.43 9.74 -20.48
C LEU A 8 -0.01 10.22 -20.35
N ILE A 9 -0.94 9.42 -20.87
CA ILE A 9 -2.39 9.65 -20.81
C ILE A 9 -2.97 8.67 -19.79
N PRO A 10 -3.21 9.11 -18.53
CA PRO A 10 -3.75 8.24 -17.50
C PRO A 10 -5.27 8.06 -17.65
N MET A 11 -5.81 6.98 -17.08
CA MET A 11 -7.26 6.77 -16.96
C MET A 11 -7.94 7.81 -16.06
N HIS A 12 -7.19 8.34 -15.09
CA HIS A 12 -7.65 9.39 -14.17
C HIS A 12 -6.64 10.52 -14.09
N GLY A 13 -7.16 11.75 -13.93
CA GLY A 13 -6.34 12.94 -13.82
C GLY A 13 -5.96 13.54 -15.17
N ARG A 14 -4.96 14.42 -15.15
CA ARG A 14 -4.53 15.17 -16.33
C ARG A 14 -3.43 14.43 -17.08
N VAL A 15 -3.36 14.68 -18.39
CA VAL A 15 -2.24 14.23 -19.23
C VAL A 15 -0.92 14.79 -18.68
N ASN A 16 0.11 13.94 -18.64
CA ASN A 16 1.41 14.29 -18.12
C ASN A 16 2.46 14.33 -19.25
N MET A 17 3.10 15.48 -19.42
CA MET A 17 4.15 15.73 -20.43
C MET A 17 5.56 15.34 -19.95
N TRP A 18 5.70 14.91 -18.69
CA TRP A 18 6.96 14.57 -18.03
C TRP A 18 6.85 13.23 -17.29
N PRO A 19 6.55 12.12 -17.99
CA PRO A 19 6.23 10.84 -17.36
C PRO A 19 7.39 10.27 -16.55
N LYS A 20 8.64 10.45 -16.98
CA LYS A 20 9.83 10.02 -16.22
C LYS A 20 9.90 10.70 -14.84
N HIS A 21 9.71 12.02 -14.80
CA HIS A 21 9.76 12.78 -13.55
C HIS A 21 8.66 12.34 -12.58
N MET A 22 7.44 12.17 -13.09
CA MET A 22 6.31 11.72 -12.28
C MET A 22 6.49 10.30 -11.75
N LEU A 23 6.98 9.37 -12.58
CA LEU A 23 7.25 8.00 -12.13
C LEU A 23 8.37 7.95 -11.08
N CYS A 24 9.43 8.75 -11.24
CA CYS A 24 10.44 8.95 -10.20
C CYS A 24 9.82 9.49 -8.91
N GLY A 25 8.85 10.40 -9.00
CA GLY A 25 8.07 10.89 -7.86
C GLY A 25 7.31 9.78 -7.14
N TYR A 26 6.59 8.91 -7.87
CA TYR A 26 5.89 7.78 -7.26
C TYR A 26 6.85 6.79 -6.58
N LEU A 27 7.97 6.47 -7.24
CA LEU A 27 8.98 5.59 -6.65
C LEU A 27 9.63 6.21 -5.40
N LYS A 28 9.85 7.53 -5.40
CA LYS A 28 10.34 8.26 -4.23
C LYS A 28 9.32 8.21 -3.09
N ASN A 29 8.03 8.44 -3.38
CA ASN A 29 6.98 8.38 -2.38
C ASN A 29 6.88 7.00 -1.71
N ARG A 30 6.93 5.91 -2.50
CA ARG A 30 6.92 4.54 -1.97
C ARG A 30 8.14 4.25 -1.09
N ARG A 31 9.34 4.61 -1.55
CA ARG A 31 10.58 4.43 -0.76
C ARG A 31 10.60 5.26 0.53
N ASN A 32 10.08 6.48 0.48
CA ASN A 32 9.96 7.32 1.66
C ASN A 32 9.02 6.69 2.70
N ARG A 33 7.88 6.13 2.24
CA ARG A 33 6.93 5.44 3.12
C ARG A 33 7.55 4.23 3.78
N GLU A 34 8.26 3.41 3.01
CA GLU A 34 9.00 2.25 3.54
C GLU A 34 10.08 2.65 4.56
N SER A 35 10.79 3.76 4.30
CA SER A 35 11.77 4.29 5.26
C SER A 35 11.11 4.72 6.57
N THR A 36 9.95 5.38 6.53
CA THR A 36 9.18 5.75 7.72
C THR A 36 8.70 4.52 8.49
N ILE A 37 8.18 3.50 7.79
CA ILE A 37 7.75 2.24 8.40
C ILE A 37 8.94 1.54 9.08
N LEU A 38 10.10 1.49 8.43
CA LEU A 38 11.33 0.94 9.02
C LEU A 38 11.75 1.70 10.28
N LYS A 39 11.61 3.03 10.30
CA LYS A 39 11.87 3.84 11.50
C LYS A 39 10.89 3.52 12.62
N ALA A 40 9.59 3.38 12.31
CA ALA A 40 8.57 3.02 13.29
C ALA A 40 8.89 1.69 13.98
N ILE A 41 9.30 0.69 13.19
CA ILE A 41 9.60 -0.65 13.69
C ILE A 41 10.90 -0.64 14.50
N LYS A 42 11.95 0.03 14.02
CA LYS A 42 13.20 0.21 14.79
C LYS A 42 13.00 1.00 16.08
N GLY A 43 12.02 1.91 16.11
CA GLY A 43 11.59 2.65 17.29
C GLY A 43 10.79 1.83 18.30
N GLY A 44 10.55 0.54 18.03
CA GLY A 44 9.88 -0.39 18.95
C GLY A 44 8.39 -0.61 18.67
N GLY A 45 7.86 -0.16 17.53
CA GLY A 45 6.50 -0.49 17.11
C GLY A 45 6.32 -2.00 16.93
N LYS A 46 5.48 -2.62 17.76
CA LYS A 46 5.26 -4.09 17.77
C LYS A 46 3.98 -4.48 17.04
N THR A 47 2.98 -3.60 17.02
CA THR A 47 1.69 -3.88 16.39
C THR A 47 1.52 -3.09 15.09
N LEU A 48 0.62 -3.57 14.22
CA LEU A 48 0.25 -2.86 13.00
C LEU A 48 -0.30 -1.46 13.31
N PHE A 49 -1.11 -1.33 14.36
CA PHE A 49 -1.67 -0.06 14.76
C PHE A 49 -0.61 0.93 15.26
N ASP A 50 0.42 0.47 15.99
CA ASP A 50 1.54 1.34 16.39
C ASP A 50 2.26 1.92 15.17
N ILE A 51 2.50 1.07 14.15
CA ILE A 51 3.18 1.46 12.93
C ILE A 51 2.31 2.42 12.11
N VAL A 52 1.00 2.19 12.03
CA VAL A 52 0.04 3.08 11.35
C VAL A 52 -0.02 4.42 12.06
N ALA A 53 -0.18 4.43 13.37
CA ALA A 53 -0.23 5.65 14.17
C ALA A 53 1.03 6.49 14.01
N TYR A 54 2.22 5.87 13.92
CA TYR A 54 3.46 6.57 13.64
C TYR A 54 3.57 7.06 12.18
N THR A 55 3.19 6.22 11.22
CA THR A 55 3.41 6.47 9.78
C THR A 55 2.37 7.42 9.17
N TYR A 56 1.17 7.47 9.75
CA TYR A 56 0.02 8.25 9.30
C TYR A 56 -0.50 9.15 10.43
N ALA A 57 0.41 9.64 11.30
CA ALA A 57 0.08 10.50 12.43
C ALA A 57 -0.64 11.80 12.02
N ASP A 58 -0.39 12.26 10.80
CA ASP A 58 -0.97 13.46 10.17
C ASP A 58 -2.31 13.19 9.45
N VAL A 59 -2.77 11.94 9.41
CA VAL A 59 -4.00 11.53 8.73
C VAL A 59 -5.08 11.21 9.77
N ASP A 60 -6.32 11.61 9.47
CA ASP A 60 -7.50 11.31 10.28
C ASP A 60 -7.58 9.81 10.61
N SER A 61 -7.83 9.51 11.89
CA SER A 61 -8.02 8.16 12.43
C SER A 61 -9.08 7.32 11.70
N ASN A 62 -10.08 7.96 11.10
CA ASN A 62 -11.12 7.28 10.31
C ASN A 62 -10.54 6.57 9.07
N LEU A 63 -9.39 7.04 8.58
CA LEU A 63 -8.68 6.47 7.43
C LEU A 63 -7.58 5.49 7.85
N TRP A 64 -7.45 5.16 9.13
CA TRP A 64 -6.38 4.26 9.59
C TRP A 64 -6.61 2.81 9.20
N LEU A 65 -7.86 2.36 9.08
CA LEU A 65 -8.19 1.03 8.58
C LEU A 65 -7.62 0.78 7.17
N PRO A 66 -7.91 1.63 6.15
CA PRO A 66 -7.28 1.46 4.84
C PRO A 66 -5.77 1.73 4.86
N ALA A 67 -5.29 2.62 5.74
CA ALA A 67 -3.85 2.85 5.90
C ALA A 67 -3.12 1.61 6.43
N ALA A 68 -3.75 0.81 7.29
CA ALA A 68 -3.21 -0.44 7.80
C ALA A 68 -2.95 -1.46 6.69
N SER A 69 -3.86 -1.58 5.72
CA SER A 69 -3.64 -2.40 4.53
C SER A 69 -2.45 -1.91 3.70
N ASN A 70 -2.26 -0.59 3.60
CA ASN A 70 -1.12 0.00 2.90
C ASN A 70 0.22 -0.32 3.60
N VAL A 71 0.27 -0.18 4.93
CA VAL A 71 1.44 -0.56 5.74
C VAL A 71 1.77 -2.03 5.55
N ARG A 72 0.77 -2.92 5.59
CA ARG A 72 0.98 -4.35 5.40
C ARG A 72 1.64 -4.67 4.06
N LEU A 73 1.16 -4.08 2.97
CA LEU A 73 1.77 -4.27 1.63
C LEU A 73 3.25 -3.85 1.60
N HIS A 74 3.58 -2.74 2.26
CA HIS A 74 4.98 -2.29 2.36
C HIS A 74 5.85 -3.19 3.23
N VAL A 75 5.31 -3.71 4.35
CA VAL A 75 6.02 -4.67 5.20
C VAL A 75 6.27 -5.98 4.43
N ASP A 76 5.28 -6.49 3.72
CA ASP A 76 5.41 -7.70 2.89
C ASP A 76 6.46 -7.50 1.78
N HIS A 77 6.45 -6.33 1.12
CA HIS A 77 7.46 -5.97 0.12
C HIS A 77 8.88 -5.91 0.72
N LEU A 78 9.04 -5.33 1.92
CA LEU A 78 10.33 -5.29 2.62
C LEU A 78 10.81 -6.68 3.06
N ALA A 79 9.88 -7.55 3.46
CA ALA A 79 10.19 -8.94 3.82
C ALA A 79 10.67 -9.76 2.62
N GLN A 80 10.09 -9.56 1.43
CA GLN A 80 10.56 -10.20 0.20
C GLN A 80 11.97 -9.76 -0.22
N GLN A 81 12.40 -8.57 0.18
CA GLN A 81 13.74 -8.06 -0.10
C GLN A 81 14.79 -8.50 0.93
N ASP A 82 14.45 -9.42 1.85
CA ASP A 82 15.27 -9.84 2.99
C ASP A 82 15.78 -8.67 3.86
N LYS A 83 15.12 -7.51 3.77
CA LYS A 83 15.44 -6.33 4.61
C LYS A 83 14.84 -6.44 6.02
N PHE A 84 14.20 -7.57 6.32
CA PHE A 84 13.51 -7.87 7.57
C PHE A 84 13.91 -9.25 8.11
N PRO A 85 14.21 -9.39 9.41
CA PRO A 85 14.23 -10.70 10.05
C PRO A 85 12.79 -11.26 10.07
N LYS A 86 12.60 -12.45 9.49
CA LYS A 86 11.33 -13.16 9.24
C LYS A 86 10.34 -13.26 10.43
N VAL A 87 10.80 -12.98 11.65
CA VAL A 87 10.07 -13.15 12.92
C VAL A 87 8.92 -12.15 13.16
N ALA A 88 8.80 -11.06 12.40
CA ALA A 88 7.70 -10.09 12.55
C ALA A 88 6.40 -10.46 11.79
N LEU A 89 6.47 -11.37 10.82
CA LEU A 89 5.34 -11.69 9.93
C LEU A 89 4.22 -12.49 10.62
N VAL A 90 4.52 -13.20 11.70
CA VAL A 90 3.56 -14.08 12.40
C VAL A 90 2.49 -13.31 13.19
N TYR A 91 2.77 -12.05 13.59
CA TYR A 91 1.84 -11.27 14.41
C TYR A 91 0.86 -10.38 13.61
N LEU A 92 1.05 -10.25 12.29
CA LEU A 92 0.31 -9.32 11.44
C LEU A 92 -0.84 -9.96 10.65
N SER A 93 -0.80 -11.29 10.48
CA SER A 93 -1.83 -12.05 9.76
C SER A 93 -3.08 -12.34 10.60
N SER A 94 -3.00 -12.21 11.93
CA SER A 94 -4.00 -12.71 12.88
C SER A 94 -5.14 -11.73 13.22
N LEU A 95 -5.05 -10.44 12.87
CA LEU A 95 -6.03 -9.43 13.32
C LEU A 95 -7.13 -9.06 12.31
N ILE A 96 -7.05 -9.50 11.05
CA ILE A 96 -8.11 -9.25 10.05
C ILE A 96 -9.16 -10.37 10.04
N PHE A 97 -8.83 -11.55 10.58
CA PHE A 97 -9.73 -12.72 10.60
C PHE A 97 -10.66 -12.83 11.83
N ALA A 98 -10.60 -11.91 12.79
CA ALA A 98 -11.36 -12.03 14.03
C ALA A 98 -12.75 -11.36 14.02
N CYS A 99 -13.09 -10.56 13.00
CA CYS A 99 -14.40 -9.89 12.93
C CYS A 99 -15.21 -10.36 11.71
N PRO A 100 -16.12 -11.33 11.87
CA PRO A 100 -16.94 -11.83 10.76
C PRO A 100 -17.87 -10.77 10.14
N ILE A 101 -18.12 -9.65 10.85
CA ILE A 101 -19.01 -8.57 10.39
C ILE A 101 -18.29 -7.61 9.43
N LEU A 102 -16.96 -7.44 9.56
CA LEU A 102 -16.17 -6.52 8.71
C LEU A 102 -15.73 -7.19 7.40
N HIS A 103 -15.66 -8.52 7.37
CA HIS A 103 -15.25 -9.28 6.20
C HIS A 103 -16.21 -9.09 5.02
N THR A 104 -17.52 -9.02 5.26
CA THR A 104 -18.52 -8.86 4.20
C THR A 104 -18.45 -7.51 3.51
N LEU A 105 -18.15 -6.43 4.24
CA LEU A 105 -18.02 -5.08 3.67
C LEU A 105 -16.68 -4.90 2.93
N PHE A 106 -15.60 -5.48 3.44
CA PHE A 106 -14.31 -5.45 2.75
C PHE A 106 -14.34 -6.30 1.48
N PHE A 107 -14.99 -7.47 1.50
CA PHE A 107 -15.14 -8.33 0.32
C PHE A 107 -15.92 -7.64 -0.80
N MET A 108 -16.97 -6.86 -0.48
CA MET A 108 -17.72 -6.10 -1.51
C MET A 108 -16.88 -4.99 -2.16
N SER A 109 -15.99 -4.32 -1.41
CA SER A 109 -15.07 -3.33 -2.00
C SER A 109 -13.94 -3.96 -2.84
N TYR A 110 -13.44 -5.13 -2.44
CA TYR A 110 -12.40 -5.85 -3.17
C TYR A 110 -12.95 -6.51 -4.45
N PHE A 111 -14.18 -7.04 -4.40
CA PHE A 111 -14.86 -7.58 -5.57
C PHE A 111 -15.17 -6.49 -6.60
N ALA A 112 -15.59 -5.29 -6.16
CA ALA A 112 -15.76 -4.15 -7.07
C ALA A 112 -14.44 -3.77 -7.77
N PHE A 113 -13.32 -3.78 -7.03
CA PHE A 113 -12.00 -3.52 -7.60
C PHE A 113 -11.54 -4.59 -8.60
N LEU A 114 -11.81 -5.88 -8.32
CA LEU A 114 -11.48 -6.97 -9.23
C LEU A 114 -12.40 -7.02 -10.46
N TYR A 115 -13.69 -6.71 -10.31
CA TYR A 115 -14.65 -6.74 -11.41
C TYR A 115 -14.37 -5.64 -12.43
N VAL A 116 -13.99 -4.44 -11.97
CA VAL A 116 -13.51 -3.36 -12.85
C VAL A 116 -12.21 -3.77 -13.57
N TYR A 117 -11.29 -4.45 -12.90
CA TYR A 117 -10.05 -4.95 -13.52
C TYR A 117 -10.30 -6.07 -14.55
N ALA A 118 -11.20 -7.01 -14.26
CA ALA A 118 -11.54 -8.12 -15.14
C ALA A 118 -12.33 -7.67 -16.39
N PHE A 119 -13.23 -6.68 -16.24
CA PHE A 119 -14.01 -6.16 -17.37
C PHE A 119 -13.14 -5.36 -18.36
N VAL A 120 -12.05 -4.75 -17.89
CA VAL A 120 -11.08 -4.03 -18.74
C VAL A 120 -10.17 -4.98 -19.52
N LEU A 121 -9.89 -6.18 -18.99
CA LEU A 121 -9.07 -7.20 -19.66
C LEU A 121 -9.82 -7.99 -20.75
N CYS A 122 -11.16 -8.09 -20.68
CA CYS A 122 -11.96 -8.86 -21.65
C CYS A 122 -12.43 -8.07 -22.88
N LYS A 123 -11.95 -6.83 -23.08
CA LYS A 123 -12.31 -5.99 -24.24
C LYS A 123 -11.10 -5.49 -25.04
N LEU A 124 -9.92 -6.10 -24.85
CA LEU A 124 -8.71 -5.92 -25.66
C LEU A 124 -8.43 -7.19 -26.47
#